data_AF-J9Q5L0-F1
#
_entry.id   AF-J9Q5L0-F1
#
_cell.length_a   1.000
_cell.length_b   1.000
_cell.length_c   1.000
_cell.angle_alpha   90.00
_cell.angle_beta   90.00
_cell.angle_gamma   90.00
#
_symmetry.space_group_name_H-M   'P 1'
#
loop_
_entity.id
_entity.type
_entity.pdbx_description
1 polymer ?
#
loop_
_entity_poly.entity_id
_entity_poly.type
_entity_poly.pdbx_seq_one_letter_code
_entity_poly.pdbx_strand_id
1 'polypeptide(L)' 'MPCLAVYTNLPKDKVPGDFLQQASVFLGNQLAKPEHYVTVRLHPDQMMMHGGSSDLCGFVEL' A
#
# COMPACT_ATOMS: atom_id res chain seq x y z
N MET A 1 -3.68 0.19 16.47
CA MET A 1 -4.19 0.65 15.18
C MET A 1 -3.19 0.17 14.14
N PRO A 2 -3.43 -0.96 13.46
CA PRO A 2 -2.53 -1.44 12.40
C PRO A 2 -2.43 -0.40 11.28
N CYS A 3 -1.21 -0.19 10.78
CA CYS A 3 -0.93 0.80 9.74
C CYS A 3 -0.17 0.13 8.60
N LEU A 4 -0.86 -0.09 7.48
CA LEU A 4 -0.25 -0.55 6.25
C LEU A 4 0.31 0.63 5.46
N ALA A 5 1.63 0.71 5.35
CA ALA A 5 2.29 1.66 4.46
C ALA A 5 2.81 0.93 3.23
N VAL A 6 2.33 1.35 2.06
CA VAL A 6 2.73 0.82 0.75
C VAL A 6 3.56 1.89 0.03
N TYR A 7 4.78 1.54 -0.35
CA TYR A 7 5.70 2.37 -1.10
C TYR A 7 5.91 1.75 -2.46
N THR A 8 5.76 2.53 -3.54
CA THR A 8 5.95 2.02 -4.89
C THR A 8 6.49 3.10 -5.82
N ASN A 9 7.31 2.70 -6.79
CA ASN A 9 7.72 3.54 -7.91
C ASN A 9 6.66 3.64 -9.02
N LEU A 10 5.49 3.01 -8.82
CA LEU A 10 4.36 3.18 -9.73
C LEU A 10 3.87 4.64 -9.70
N PRO A 11 3.65 5.26 -10.88
CA PRO A 11 3.06 6.59 -10.96
C PRO A 11 1.67 6.66 -10.34
N LYS A 12 1.36 7.77 -9.66
CA LYS A 12 0.06 7.96 -8.97
C LYS A 12 -1.15 7.82 -9.89
N ASP A 13 -1.06 8.24 -11.14
CA ASP A 13 -2.14 8.14 -12.13
C ASP A 13 -2.49 6.70 -12.52
N LYS A 14 -1.57 5.75 -12.31
CA LYS A 14 -1.79 4.33 -12.56
C LYS A 14 -2.35 3.58 -11.35
N VAL A 15 -2.48 4.25 -10.21
CA VAL A 15 -3.08 3.66 -9.00
C VAL A 15 -4.61 3.66 -9.15
N PRO A 16 -5.29 2.52 -8.93
CA PRO A 16 -6.74 2.48 -8.89
C PRO A 16 -7.32 3.38 -7.79
N GLY A 17 -8.36 4.16 -8.11
CA GLY A 17 -8.96 5.11 -7.17
C GLY A 17 -9.59 4.46 -5.92
N ASP A 18 -9.91 3.17 -6.00
CA ASP A 18 -10.51 2.36 -4.94
C ASP A 18 -9.48 1.56 -4.13
N PHE A 19 -8.19 1.65 -4.45
CA PHE A 19 -7.12 0.86 -3.82
C PHE A 19 -7.11 0.99 -2.29
N LEU A 20 -7.21 2.20 -1.76
CA LEU A 20 -7.16 2.45 -0.31
C LEU A 20 -8.33 1.79 0.42
N GLN A 21 -9.53 1.82 -0.17
CA GLN A 21 -10.72 1.21 0.41
C GLN A 21 -10.62 -0.31 0.38
N GLN A 22 -10.21 -0.88 -0.76
CA GLN A 22 -10.01 -2.34 -0.87
C GLN A 22 -8.95 -2.85 0.10
N ALA A 23 -7.81 -2.14 0.22
CA ALA A 23 -6.75 -2.50 1.15
C ALA A 23 -7.18 -2.41 2.62
N SER A 24 -7.98 -1.39 2.98
CA SER A 24 -8.54 -1.21 4.33
C SER A 24 -9.44 -2.39 4.73
N VAL A 25 -10.40 -2.74 3.86
CA VAL A 25 -11.31 -3.88 4.07
C VAL A 25 -10.53 -5.20 4.13
N PHE A 26 -9.60 -5.42 3.20
CA PHE A 26 -8.76 -6.62 3.18
C PHE A 26 -7.99 -6.78 4.49
N LEU A 27 -7.33 -5.71 4.95
CA LEU A 27 -6.49 -5.77 6.14
C LEU A 27 -7.31 -5.92 7.42
N GLY A 28 -8.47 -5.27 7.52
CA GLY A 28 -9.41 -5.47 8.64
C GLY A 28 -9.83 -6.93 8.77
N ASN A 29 -10.15 -7.56 7.63
CA ASN A 29 -10.51 -8.98 7.58
C ASN A 29 -9.34 -9.90 7.97
N GLN A 30 -8.12 -9.65 7.44
CA GLN A 30 -6.95 -10.49 7.74
C GLN A 30 -6.51 -10.39 9.20
N LEU A 31 -6.59 -9.20 9.80
CA LEU A 31 -6.16 -8.98 11.19
C LEU A 31 -7.27 -9.23 12.23
N ALA A 32 -8.48 -9.60 11.79
CA ALA A 32 -9.66 -9.69 12.63
C ALA A 32 -9.87 -8.41 13.48
N LYS A 33 -9.65 -7.24 12.86
CA LYS A 33 -9.84 -5.93 13.48
C LYS A 33 -10.95 -5.17 12.74
N PRO A 34 -11.78 -4.41 13.47
CA PRO A 34 -12.75 -3.54 12.82
C PRO A 34 -12.04 -2.56 11.88
N GLU A 35 -12.62 -2.32 10.70
CA GLU A 35 -12.01 -1.48 9.66
C GLU A 35 -11.65 -0.08 10.15
N HIS A 36 -12.46 0.51 11.04
CA HIS A 36 -12.20 1.84 11.61
C HIS A 36 -10.95 1.92 12.50
N TYR A 37 -10.29 0.80 12.81
CA TYR A 37 -8.97 0.77 13.49
C TYR A 37 -7.79 0.63 12.52
N VAL A 38 -8.04 0.46 11.23
CA VAL A 38 -7.04 0.22 10.19
C VAL A 38 -6.66 1.54 9.53
N THR A 39 -5.36 1.75 9.33
CA THR A 39 -4.84 2.86 8.53
C THR A 39 -4.11 2.30 7.31
N VAL A 40 -4.40 2.83 6.12
CA VAL A 40 -3.67 2.50 4.89
C VAL A 40 -3.07 3.77 4.32
N ARG A 41 -1.77 3.73 4.01
CA ARG A 41 -1.03 4.82 3.38
C ARG A 41 -0.41 4.30 2.10
N LEU A 42 -0.63 5.02 1.00
CA LEU A 42 0.02 4.74 -0.27
C LEU A 42 0.96 5.89 -0.60
N HIS A 43 2.20 5.55 -0.90
CA HIS A 43 3.24 6.46 -1.36
C HIS A 43 3.63 6.03 -2.78
N PRO A 44 2.98 6.59 -3.82
CA PRO A 44 3.38 6.39 -5.20
C PRO A 44 4.63 7.24 -5.53
N ASP A 45 5.10 7.12 -6.78
CA ASP A 45 6.17 7.95 -7.34
C ASP A 45 7.50 7.89 -6.55
N GLN A 46 7.74 6.78 -5.83
CA GLN A 46 8.94 6.62 -5.01
C GLN A 46 10.18 6.34 -5.87
N MET A 47 11.32 6.89 -5.47
CA MET A 47 12.61 6.48 -6.00
C MET A 47 13.00 5.14 -5.38
N MET A 48 12.80 4.04 -6.12
CA MET A 48 13.03 2.68 -5.63
C MET A 48 13.84 1.85 -6.63
N MET A 49 14.61 0.90 -6.08
CA MET A 49 15.34 -0.11 -6.83
C MET A 49 15.22 -1.45 -6.09
N HIS A 50 14.97 -2.53 -6.82
CA HIS A 50 14.89 -3.87 -6.27
C HIS A 50 15.82 -4.81 -7.06
N GLY A 51 16.70 -5.51 -6.36
CA GLY A 51 17.66 -6.43 -7.01
C GLY A 51 18.60 -5.77 -8.04
N GLY A 52 18.85 -4.46 -7.90
CA GLY A 52 19.65 -3.69 -8.86
C GLY A 52 18.89 -3.15 -10.07
N SER A 53 17.57 -3.33 -10.16
CA SER A 53 16.72 -2.79 -11.22
C SER A 53 15.71 -1.76 -10.70
N SER A 54 15.42 -0.74 -11.53
CA SER A 54 14.38 0.26 -11.29
C SER A 54 13.01 -0.13 -11.88
N ASP A 55 12.82 -1.40 -12.23
CA ASP A 55 11.52 -1.93 -12.65
C ASP A 55 10.44 -1.71 -11.58
N LEU A 56 9.17 -1.82 -11.98
CA LEU A 56 8.04 -1.61 -11.07
C LEU A 56 8.15 -2.53 -9.86
N CYS A 57 8.20 -1.93 -8.67
CA CYS A 57 8.35 -2.63 -7.42
C CYS A 57 7.54 -1.96 -6.31
N GLY A 58 7.34 -2.73 -5.24
CA GLY A 58 6.62 -2.29 -4.05
C GLY A 58 7.31 -2.78 -2.79
N PHE A 59 7.25 -1.96 -1.74
CA PHE A 59 7.66 -2.30 -0.39
C PHE A 59 6.50 -2.01 0.56
N VAL A 60 6.35 -2.86 1.58
CA VAL A 60 5.20 -2.81 2.48
C VAL A 60 5.66 -2.92 3.92
N GLU A 61 5.14 -2.04 4.77
CA GLU A 61 5.28 -2.06 6.23
C GLU A 61 3.89 -2.23 6.84
N LEU A 62 3.75 -3.09 7.85
CA LEU A 62 2.48 -3.38 8.54
C LEU A 62 2.63 -3.33 10.06
#